data_AF-A0A059CDZ1-F1
#
_entry.id   AF-A0A059CDZ1-F1
#
_cell.length_a   1.000
_cell.length_b   1.000
_cell.length_c   1.000
_cell.angle_alpha   90.00
_cell.angle_beta   90.00
_cell.angle_gamma   90.00
#
_symmetry.space_group_name_H-M   'P 1'
#
loop_
_entity.id
_entity.type
_entity.pdbx_description
1 polymer ?
#
loop_
_entity_poly.entity_id
_entity_poly.type
_entity_poly.pdbx_seq_one_letter_code
_entity_poly.pdbx_strand_id
1 'polypeptide(L)'
;MTKLFAILVFMLSFVIFKTESKVTMSEHYCSNSSIFAPKSTYGANLDRLLDSISSHADSRGGYFNTSEGKPSDDGTVYGRFLCTGDVTKEVCMECVTNASVSIKEKCPMVKAAILWYDECMLQYSDHNSLSAMDEEHLLIGYNPENVKEKPAEFMNQLNKTMKQLITRAAQRPDEKYAFSESRSTPLYTFAQCRPDLSAAQCEDCLQNVISILLTNQTEKIGGRILLPSCFARFEKYPLQELMAHGYSAGSEISELHSLQFDVSAIEAATGYFSDQNKLGEGGFGPVYWGTLPCGRNIAAKRLSQSSKQGTQEFKNEVELVAKLQHRNLVRLLGFAMEREETILVYEHVPNGSLDQLLFDPQQSIQLNWSARHKIMVGVARGLLYLHEDSRLRIIHRDLKASNILLDDNMNPKISDFGMARIFGAEQTQGRTNRIVGTYGYMSPEYAMYGQFSVKSDVFSFGVLMLEIITGKKNQYSYISDDDASLLDYVWEHWRRGAPLGIVDPIISESISVTEVIRCIHIGLLCIQNDKEARPAMDTIVLMLSSADSVCLPVPEQPAFFVPSVKNKQQSQDPNSNGFSKKLNRSKIMPQCSETSSCLTDVAPR
;
A
#
# COMPACT_ATOMS: atom_id res chain seq x y z
N MET A 1 33.40 41.53 0.00
CA MET A 1 32.72 41.34 -1.31
C MET A 1 32.56 39.89 -1.74
N THR A 2 33.32 38.92 -1.20
CA THR A 2 33.25 37.50 -1.60
C THR A 2 32.09 36.70 -0.97
N LYS A 3 31.63 37.08 0.24
CA LYS A 3 30.48 36.39 0.88
C LYS A 3 29.10 36.78 0.31
N LEU A 4 28.97 37.99 -0.25
CA LEU A 4 27.71 38.45 -0.84
C LEU A 4 27.47 37.84 -2.23
N PHE A 5 28.55 37.51 -2.95
CA PHE A 5 28.48 36.84 -4.26
C PHE A 5 28.10 35.36 -4.14
N ALA A 6 28.55 34.68 -3.07
CA ALA A 6 28.17 33.29 -2.80
C ALA A 6 26.69 33.14 -2.42
N ILE A 7 26.10 34.12 -1.73
CA ILE A 7 24.67 34.14 -1.39
C ILE A 7 23.82 34.40 -2.65
N LEU A 8 24.28 35.28 -3.56
CA LEU A 8 23.56 35.52 -4.82
C LEU A 8 23.59 34.28 -5.75
N VAL A 9 24.68 33.52 -5.77
CA VAL A 9 24.79 32.26 -6.53
C VAL A 9 23.95 31.14 -5.89
N PHE A 10 23.82 31.12 -4.56
CA PHE A 10 22.98 30.15 -3.84
C PHE A 10 21.47 30.46 -3.95
N MET A 11 21.10 31.73 -4.06
CA MET A 11 19.71 32.18 -4.32
C MET A 11 19.29 31.99 -5.79
N LEU A 12 20.26 31.90 -6.73
CA LEU A 12 20.01 31.56 -8.13
C LEU A 12 19.97 30.04 -8.40
N SER A 13 20.34 29.19 -7.44
CA SER A 13 20.12 27.74 -7.50
C SER A 13 18.73 27.30 -7.03
N PHE A 14 17.86 28.23 -6.64
CA PHE A 14 16.44 27.99 -6.38
C PHE A 14 15.58 28.07 -7.66
N VAL A 15 15.80 27.19 -8.62
CA VAL A 15 14.81 26.81 -9.66
C VAL A 15 15.37 25.50 -10.26
N ILE A 16 14.76 24.32 -10.26
CA ILE A 16 13.37 23.89 -10.41
C ILE A 16 13.26 22.55 -9.66
N PHE A 17 12.62 22.49 -8.50
CA PHE A 17 12.16 21.20 -7.98
C PHE A 17 10.88 20.85 -8.74
N LYS A 18 10.92 19.82 -9.60
CA LYS A 18 9.71 19.23 -10.20
C LYS A 18 8.87 18.72 -9.03
N THR A 19 7.74 19.36 -8.78
CA THR A 19 6.67 18.86 -7.91
C THR A 19 6.34 17.42 -8.31
N GLU A 20 6.33 16.46 -7.36
CA GLU A 20 5.82 15.13 -7.67
C GLU A 20 4.32 15.24 -7.95
N SER A 21 3.98 15.01 -9.22
CA SER A 21 2.66 15.14 -9.83
C SER A 21 1.60 14.29 -9.11
N LYS A 22 0.47 14.89 -8.73
CA LYS A 22 -0.73 14.18 -8.23
C LYS A 22 -1.41 13.34 -9.30
N VAL A 23 -1.11 13.59 -10.58
CA VAL A 23 -1.75 12.93 -11.72
C VAL A 23 -0.95 11.73 -12.20
N THR A 24 -1.64 10.65 -12.56
CA THR A 24 -1.02 9.37 -12.97
C THR A 24 -1.19 9.12 -14.46
N MET A 25 -0.07 8.99 -15.20
CA MET A 25 -0.11 8.68 -16.63
C MET A 25 -0.50 7.21 -16.81
N SER A 26 -1.63 6.99 -17.48
CA SER A 26 -2.19 5.67 -17.75
C SER A 26 -1.55 5.02 -18.97
N GLU A 27 -1.47 5.75 -20.09
CA GLU A 27 -0.90 5.24 -21.35
C GLU A 27 -0.59 6.39 -22.32
N HIS A 28 0.13 6.09 -23.40
CA HIS A 28 0.38 7.04 -24.48
C HIS A 28 0.42 6.35 -25.85
N TYR A 29 0.09 7.12 -26.88
CA TYR A 29 0.21 6.75 -28.28
C TYR A 29 1.10 7.76 -28.99
N CYS A 30 2.13 7.28 -29.69
CA CYS A 30 2.93 8.07 -30.60
C CYS A 30 2.72 7.55 -32.03
N SER A 31 2.43 8.44 -32.98
CA SER A 31 2.29 8.06 -34.38
C SER A 31 3.60 7.55 -34.96
N ASN A 32 3.55 6.41 -35.66
CA ASN A 32 4.68 5.83 -36.39
C ASN A 32 4.73 6.27 -37.86
N SER A 33 3.71 6.99 -38.35
CA SER A 33 3.54 7.28 -39.78
C SER A 33 4.14 8.62 -40.22
N SER A 34 4.33 9.57 -39.30
CA SER A 34 4.83 10.90 -39.61
C SER A 34 5.71 11.49 -38.50
N ILE A 35 6.90 11.94 -38.89
CA ILE A 35 7.87 12.63 -38.03
C ILE A 35 8.18 14.02 -38.57
N PHE A 36 8.67 14.93 -37.72
CA PHE A 36 9.13 16.24 -38.11
C PHE A 36 10.63 16.44 -37.82
N ALA A 37 11.30 17.25 -38.65
CA ALA A 37 12.72 17.52 -38.47
C ALA A 37 13.00 18.41 -37.24
N PRO A 38 14.15 18.25 -36.56
CA PRO A 38 14.57 19.18 -35.51
C PRO A 38 14.59 20.62 -36.02
N LYS A 39 14.06 21.57 -35.23
CA LYS A 39 13.94 23.00 -35.59
C LYS A 39 13.08 23.28 -36.84
N SER A 40 12.18 22.36 -37.20
CA SER A 40 11.17 22.61 -38.23
C SER A 40 10.10 23.59 -37.76
N THR A 41 9.39 24.20 -38.72
CA THR A 41 8.20 25.03 -38.45
C THR A 41 7.16 24.27 -37.64
N TYR A 42 6.95 22.97 -37.93
CA TYR A 42 6.03 22.11 -37.19
C TYR A 42 6.41 22.01 -35.70
N GLY A 43 7.68 21.74 -35.41
CA GLY A 43 8.16 21.66 -34.02
C GLY A 43 7.97 22.98 -33.25
N ALA A 44 8.25 24.12 -33.90
CA ALA A 44 8.04 25.43 -33.29
C ALA A 44 6.55 25.77 -33.09
N ASN A 45 5.67 25.27 -33.94
CA ASN A 45 4.22 25.42 -33.79
C ASN A 45 3.67 24.49 -32.71
N LEU A 46 4.20 23.26 -32.59
CA LEU A 46 3.84 22.33 -31.52
C LEU A 46 4.20 22.88 -30.13
N ASP A 47 5.37 23.50 -29.99
CA ASP A 47 5.77 24.14 -28.73
C ASP A 47 4.78 25.24 -28.31
N ARG A 48 4.42 26.12 -29.25
CA ARG A 48 3.41 27.17 -29.02
C ARG A 48 2.04 26.60 -28.72
N LEU A 49 1.67 25.50 -29.37
CA LEU A 49 0.38 24.84 -29.15
C LEU A 49 0.27 24.28 -27.73
N LEU A 50 1.32 23.62 -27.25
CA LEU A 50 1.36 23.04 -25.91
C LEU A 50 1.39 24.12 -24.82
N ASP A 51 2.09 25.23 -25.05
CA ASP A 51 2.03 26.41 -24.17
C ASP A 51 0.62 27.01 -24.13
N SER A 52 -0.05 27.10 -25.29
CA SER A 52 -1.43 27.56 -25.41
C SER A 52 -2.41 26.62 -24.68
N ILE A 53 -2.28 25.31 -24.86
CA ILE A 53 -3.09 24.30 -24.15
C ILE A 53 -2.91 24.40 -22.63
N SER A 54 -1.66 24.46 -22.16
CA SER A 54 -1.33 24.56 -20.72
C SER A 54 -1.90 25.84 -20.10
N SER A 55 -1.80 26.98 -20.80
CA SER A 55 -2.36 28.25 -20.32
C SER A 55 -3.89 28.30 -20.26
N HIS A 56 -4.58 27.45 -21.03
CA HIS A 56 -6.04 27.31 -21.02
C HIS A 56 -6.52 26.07 -20.25
N ALA A 57 -5.64 25.45 -19.45
CA ALA A 57 -5.99 24.30 -18.62
C ALA A 57 -7.06 24.61 -17.58
N ASP A 58 -7.30 25.91 -17.34
CA ASP A 58 -8.27 26.44 -16.40
C ASP A 58 -9.66 26.70 -17.07
N SER A 59 -9.81 26.32 -18.34
CA SER A 59 -11.00 26.54 -19.15
C SER A 59 -12.25 25.92 -18.54
N ARG A 60 -13.37 26.64 -18.70
CA ARG A 60 -14.67 26.22 -18.18
C ARG A 60 -15.11 24.94 -18.88
N GLY A 61 -15.48 23.92 -18.10
CA GLY A 61 -15.93 22.62 -18.61
C GLY A 61 -14.80 21.62 -18.89
N GLY A 62 -13.55 21.93 -18.53
CA GLY A 62 -12.44 20.96 -18.60
C GLY A 62 -12.08 20.52 -20.02
N TYR A 63 -12.37 21.34 -21.02
CA TYR A 63 -12.12 21.04 -22.43
C TYR A 63 -11.65 22.28 -23.18
N PHE A 64 -10.62 22.12 -23.98
CA PHE A 64 -10.11 23.16 -24.87
C PHE A 64 -9.51 22.54 -26.11
N ASN A 65 -9.69 23.22 -27.24
CA ASN A 65 -9.01 22.89 -28.49
C ASN A 65 -8.48 24.16 -29.16
N THR A 66 -7.41 24.02 -29.92
CA THR A 66 -6.80 25.13 -30.67
C THR A 66 -5.90 24.60 -31.78
N SER A 67 -5.37 25.49 -32.61
CA SER A 67 -4.41 25.18 -33.66
C SER A 67 -3.36 26.26 -33.78
N GLU A 68 -2.12 25.86 -34.08
CA GLU A 68 -1.00 26.77 -34.33
C GLU A 68 -0.46 26.58 -35.75
N GLY A 69 -0.23 27.68 -36.46
CA GLY A 69 0.19 27.70 -37.86
C GLY A 69 -0.88 28.27 -38.80
N LYS A 70 -0.50 28.47 -40.07
CA LYS A 70 -1.46 28.92 -41.09
C LYS A 70 -2.29 27.72 -41.56
N PRO A 71 -3.62 27.80 -41.59
CA PRO A 71 -4.45 26.68 -42.03
C PRO A 71 -3.98 26.11 -43.37
N SER A 72 -3.77 24.79 -43.43
CA SER A 72 -3.31 24.05 -44.62
C SER A 72 -1.82 24.20 -44.98
N ASP A 73 -0.98 24.74 -44.10
CA ASP A 73 0.48 24.68 -44.19
C ASP A 73 1.00 23.36 -43.58
N ASP A 74 2.10 22.79 -44.10
CA ASP A 74 2.73 21.54 -43.59
C ASP A 74 3.28 21.70 -42.16
N GLY A 75 3.33 22.94 -41.66
CA GLY A 75 3.65 23.28 -40.28
C GLY A 75 2.45 23.36 -39.33
N THR A 76 1.21 23.22 -39.77
CA THR A 76 0.03 23.40 -38.89
C THR A 76 -0.10 22.27 -37.88
N VAL A 77 -0.35 22.61 -36.62
CA VAL A 77 -0.56 21.64 -35.53
C VAL A 77 -1.91 21.91 -34.89
N TYR A 78 -2.71 20.87 -34.73
CA TYR A 78 -3.99 20.90 -34.04
C TYR A 78 -3.84 20.20 -32.70
N GLY A 79 -4.49 20.70 -31.65
CA GLY A 79 -4.44 20.03 -30.36
C GLY A 79 -5.65 20.30 -29.49
N ARG A 80 -5.82 19.43 -28.51
CA ARG A 80 -6.90 19.49 -27.54
C ARG A 80 -6.52 18.82 -26.23
N PHE A 81 -7.24 19.18 -25.17
CA PHE A 81 -7.29 18.39 -23.96
C PHE A 81 -8.74 18.18 -23.51
N LEU A 82 -8.96 17.11 -22.75
CA LEU A 82 -10.22 16.82 -22.07
C LEU A 82 -9.90 16.29 -20.67
N CYS A 83 -10.35 17.01 -19.65
CA CYS A 83 -10.34 16.55 -18.27
C CYS A 83 -11.56 15.68 -17.99
N THR A 84 -11.40 14.72 -17.10
CA THR A 84 -12.52 13.91 -16.63
C THR A 84 -13.52 14.79 -15.89
N GLY A 85 -14.82 14.52 -16.08
CA GLY A 85 -15.88 15.39 -15.55
C GLY A 85 -15.96 15.44 -14.02
N ASP A 86 -15.29 14.53 -13.33
CA ASP A 86 -15.25 14.37 -11.87
C ASP A 86 -14.01 14.99 -11.20
N VAL A 87 -13.04 15.53 -11.95
CA VAL A 87 -11.86 16.19 -11.34
C VAL A 87 -12.07 17.68 -11.09
N THR A 88 -11.41 18.21 -10.06
CA THR A 88 -11.43 19.65 -9.78
C THR A 88 -10.64 20.44 -10.83
N LYS A 89 -10.89 21.74 -10.90
CA LYS A 89 -10.18 22.65 -11.81
C LYS A 89 -8.66 22.61 -11.57
N GLU A 90 -8.23 22.52 -10.32
CA GLU A 90 -6.81 22.46 -9.94
C GLU A 90 -6.14 21.17 -10.41
N VAL A 91 -6.83 20.03 -10.25
CA VAL A 91 -6.33 18.72 -10.71
C VAL A 91 -6.27 18.67 -12.23
N CYS A 92 -7.30 19.19 -12.91
CA CYS A 92 -7.32 19.34 -14.36
C CYS A 92 -6.13 20.21 -14.84
N MET A 93 -5.89 21.35 -14.19
CA MET A 93 -4.77 22.24 -14.51
C MET A 93 -3.42 21.55 -14.35
N GLU A 94 -3.20 20.87 -13.23
CA GLU A 94 -1.99 20.09 -12.98
C GLU A 94 -1.81 19.00 -14.04
N CYS A 95 -2.90 18.29 -14.38
CA CYS A 95 -2.89 17.22 -15.38
C CYS A 95 -2.45 17.71 -16.75
N VAL A 96 -3.12 18.76 -17.26
CA VAL A 96 -2.86 19.29 -18.60
C VAL A 96 -1.47 19.91 -18.68
N THR A 97 -1.00 20.57 -17.62
CA THR A 97 0.36 21.11 -17.54
C THR A 97 1.39 19.98 -17.63
N ASN A 98 1.19 18.90 -16.86
CA ASN A 98 2.11 17.76 -16.85
C ASN A 98 2.06 16.98 -18.15
N ALA A 99 0.88 16.83 -18.75
CA ALA A 99 0.69 16.19 -20.05
C ALA A 99 1.40 16.96 -21.17
N SER A 100 1.34 18.30 -21.13
CA SER A 100 1.96 19.17 -22.14
C SER A 100 3.49 19.01 -22.17
N VAL A 101 4.11 18.77 -21.01
CA VAL A 101 5.55 18.47 -20.92
C VAL A 101 5.82 17.01 -21.29
N SER A 102 5.06 16.09 -20.70
CA SER A 102 5.31 14.64 -20.80
C SER A 102 5.10 14.10 -22.21
N ILE A 103 4.15 14.66 -22.98
CA ILE A 103 3.88 14.19 -24.35
C ILE A 103 5.07 14.40 -25.28
N LYS A 104 5.88 15.45 -25.06
CA LYS A 104 7.14 15.66 -25.80
C LYS A 104 8.25 14.72 -25.36
N GLU A 105 8.34 14.45 -24.05
CA GLU A 105 9.33 13.52 -23.50
C GLU A 105 9.07 12.08 -23.97
N LYS A 106 7.80 11.68 -24.07
CA LYS A 106 7.37 10.32 -24.45
C LYS A 106 7.29 10.12 -25.96
N CYS A 107 6.82 11.12 -26.70
CA CYS A 107 6.64 11.07 -28.15
C CYS A 107 7.54 12.11 -28.85
N PRO A 108 8.87 11.93 -28.85
CA PRO A 108 9.78 12.88 -29.48
C PRO A 108 9.65 12.87 -31.00
N MET A 109 9.53 14.06 -31.61
CA MET A 109 9.60 14.29 -33.05
C MET A 109 8.52 13.64 -33.92
N VAL A 110 7.42 13.15 -33.34
CA VAL A 110 6.28 12.62 -34.11
C VAL A 110 5.27 13.73 -34.43
N LYS A 111 4.56 13.62 -35.55
CA LYS A 111 3.55 14.63 -35.93
C LYS A 111 2.17 14.39 -35.28
N ALA A 112 1.91 13.24 -34.65
CA ALA A 112 0.67 13.03 -33.90
C ALA A 112 0.92 12.18 -32.66
N ALA A 113 0.28 12.55 -31.55
CA ALA A 113 0.36 11.81 -30.29
C ALA A 113 -0.87 12.02 -29.42
N ILE A 114 -1.15 11.04 -28.57
CA ILE A 114 -2.19 11.09 -27.53
C ILE A 114 -1.59 10.61 -26.23
N LEU A 115 -1.93 11.25 -25.13
CA LEU A 115 -1.49 10.85 -23.81
C LEU A 115 -2.67 10.87 -22.85
N TRP A 116 -2.88 9.76 -22.16
CA TRP A 116 -3.96 9.58 -21.20
C TRP A 116 -3.39 9.52 -19.79
N TYR A 117 -3.82 10.46 -18.97
CA TYR A 117 -3.82 10.33 -17.52
C TYR A 117 -5.16 9.79 -17.07
N ASP A 118 -5.25 9.34 -15.82
CA ASP A 118 -6.55 9.01 -15.22
C ASP A 118 -7.42 10.28 -15.08
N GLU A 119 -6.80 11.46 -14.93
CA GLU A 119 -7.49 12.74 -14.73
C GLU A 119 -7.77 13.53 -16.01
N CYS A 120 -6.97 13.38 -17.07
CA CYS A 120 -7.14 14.09 -18.34
C CYS A 120 -6.51 13.36 -19.55
N MET A 121 -6.93 13.76 -20.75
CA MET A 121 -6.32 13.36 -22.02
C MET A 121 -5.78 14.60 -22.74
N LEU A 122 -4.60 14.49 -23.35
CA LEU A 122 -4.03 15.50 -24.23
C LEU A 122 -3.65 14.87 -25.58
N GLN A 123 -4.03 15.53 -26.67
CA GLN A 123 -3.75 15.08 -28.04
C GLN A 123 -3.24 16.24 -28.90
N TYR A 124 -2.29 15.95 -29.79
CA TYR A 124 -1.97 16.81 -30.93
C TYR A 124 -1.84 16.01 -32.23
N SER A 125 -1.99 16.70 -33.36
CA SER A 125 -1.94 16.11 -34.70
C SER A 125 -1.63 17.11 -35.81
N ASP A 126 -1.12 16.62 -36.94
CA ASP A 126 -0.89 17.36 -38.18
C ASP A 126 -2.14 17.46 -39.08
N HIS A 127 -3.20 16.73 -38.74
CA HIS A 127 -4.48 16.78 -39.42
C HIS A 127 -5.57 17.33 -38.50
N ASN A 128 -6.56 18.00 -39.12
CA ASN A 128 -7.68 18.59 -38.38
C ASN A 128 -8.68 17.51 -37.95
N SER A 129 -8.40 16.81 -36.85
CA SER A 129 -9.32 15.88 -36.17
C SER A 129 -10.19 16.57 -35.11
N LEU A 130 -10.24 17.91 -35.11
CA LEU A 130 -11.01 18.69 -34.15
C LEU A 130 -12.52 18.60 -34.42
N SER A 131 -12.95 18.36 -35.67
CA SER A 131 -14.37 18.28 -36.03
C SER A 131 -14.88 16.86 -36.38
N ALA A 132 -13.99 15.88 -36.52
CA ALA A 132 -14.35 14.51 -36.86
C ALA A 132 -14.49 13.63 -35.60
N MET A 133 -15.38 12.63 -35.65
CA MET A 133 -15.38 11.54 -34.68
C MET A 133 -14.10 10.75 -34.90
N ASP A 134 -13.14 10.96 -34.01
CA ASP A 134 -11.85 10.26 -34.02
C ASP A 134 -12.03 8.95 -33.26
N GLU A 135 -12.13 7.85 -34.01
CA GLU A 135 -12.28 6.47 -33.50
C GLU A 135 -10.95 5.70 -33.51
N GLU A 136 -9.86 6.30 -34.03
CA GLU A 136 -8.54 5.67 -34.05
C GLU A 136 -7.83 5.81 -32.69
N HIS A 137 -6.92 4.87 -32.40
CA HIS A 137 -6.07 4.85 -31.20
C HIS A 137 -6.84 4.73 -29.88
N LEU A 138 -7.59 3.62 -29.77
CA LEU A 138 -8.36 3.27 -28.59
C LEU A 138 -7.50 2.58 -27.51
N LEU A 139 -7.70 2.95 -26.24
CA LEU A 139 -7.18 2.21 -25.09
C LEU A 139 -8.22 1.23 -24.55
N ILE A 140 -7.85 -0.04 -24.41
CA ILE A 140 -8.67 -1.06 -23.74
C ILE A 140 -7.95 -1.52 -22.47
N GLY A 141 -8.64 -1.42 -21.33
CA GLY A 141 -8.20 -2.03 -20.09
C GLY A 141 -9.32 -2.88 -19.50
N TYR A 142 -9.01 -4.09 -19.07
CA TYR A 142 -9.92 -4.91 -18.28
C TYR A 142 -9.23 -5.35 -17.00
N ASN A 143 -10.01 -5.44 -15.92
CA ASN A 143 -9.54 -6.12 -14.73
C ASN A 143 -9.27 -7.60 -15.06
N PRO A 144 -8.14 -8.18 -14.63
CA PRO A 144 -7.85 -9.59 -14.90
C PRO A 144 -8.89 -10.52 -14.26
N GLU A 145 -9.52 -10.11 -13.16
CA GLU A 145 -10.49 -10.91 -12.41
C GLU A 145 -11.89 -10.90 -13.03
N ASN A 146 -12.58 -12.03 -12.87
CA ASN A 146 -13.96 -12.21 -13.28
C ASN A 146 -14.93 -12.12 -12.08
N VAL A 147 -16.17 -11.76 -12.37
CA VAL A 147 -17.30 -11.74 -11.45
C VAL A 147 -17.58 -13.18 -11.02
N LYS A 148 -17.32 -13.49 -9.75
CA LYS A 148 -17.52 -14.84 -9.20
C LYS A 148 -18.99 -15.19 -8.96
N GLU A 149 -19.78 -14.22 -8.51
CA GLU A 149 -21.17 -14.43 -8.11
C GLU A 149 -22.14 -13.89 -9.16
N LYS A 150 -23.02 -14.76 -9.66
CA LYS A 150 -24.09 -14.41 -10.61
C LYS A 150 -23.60 -13.51 -11.76
N PRO A 151 -22.56 -13.91 -12.51
CA PRO A 151 -21.96 -13.09 -13.57
C PRO A 151 -22.98 -12.64 -14.62
N ALA A 152 -23.95 -13.48 -14.96
CA ALA A 152 -25.03 -13.10 -15.89
C ALA A 152 -25.94 -11.97 -15.34
N GLU A 153 -26.26 -11.98 -14.05
CA GLU A 153 -27.07 -10.93 -13.42
C GLU A 153 -26.28 -9.61 -13.38
N PHE A 154 -25.00 -9.67 -13.00
CA PHE A 154 -24.10 -8.53 -13.01
C PHE A 154 -23.97 -7.91 -14.41
N MET A 155 -23.72 -8.73 -15.43
CA MET A 155 -23.56 -8.25 -16.80
C MET A 155 -24.86 -7.66 -17.36
N ASN A 156 -26.02 -8.24 -17.01
CA ASN A 156 -27.32 -7.68 -17.39
C ASN A 156 -27.54 -6.30 -16.72
N GLN A 157 -27.21 -6.18 -15.44
CA GLN A 157 -27.29 -4.92 -14.71
C GLN A 157 -26.30 -3.87 -15.26
N LEU A 158 -25.07 -4.28 -15.59
CA LEU A 158 -24.05 -3.43 -16.21
C LEU A 158 -24.54 -2.90 -17.56
N ASN A 159 -25.00 -3.78 -18.45
CA ASN A 159 -25.52 -3.38 -19.76
C ASN A 159 -26.69 -2.39 -19.63
N LYS A 160 -27.64 -2.68 -18.74
CA LYS A 160 -28.77 -1.77 -18.46
C LYS A 160 -28.29 -0.41 -17.94
N THR A 161 -27.35 -0.40 -17.00
CA THR A 161 -26.84 0.83 -16.37
C THR A 161 -26.05 1.67 -17.37
N MET A 162 -25.17 1.05 -18.16
CA MET A 162 -24.39 1.72 -19.21
C MET A 162 -25.29 2.32 -20.29
N LYS A 163 -26.34 1.61 -20.73
CA LYS A 163 -27.33 2.16 -21.68
C LYS A 163 -28.05 3.39 -21.15
N GLN A 164 -28.36 3.43 -19.85
CA GLN A 164 -28.97 4.60 -19.22
C GLN A 164 -27.99 5.77 -19.10
N LEU A 165 -26.70 5.49 -18.91
CA LEU A 165 -25.66 6.51 -18.79
C LEU A 165 -25.44 7.27 -20.10
N ILE A 166 -25.56 6.61 -21.25
CA ILE A 166 -25.38 7.24 -22.58
C ILE A 166 -26.24 8.49 -22.70
N THR A 167 -27.56 8.35 -22.50
CA THR A 167 -28.50 9.46 -22.64
C THR A 167 -28.25 10.55 -21.59
N ARG A 168 -27.92 10.18 -20.34
CA ARG A 168 -27.63 11.15 -19.28
C ARG A 168 -26.38 11.98 -19.57
N ALA A 169 -25.32 11.34 -20.07
CA ALA A 169 -24.09 12.02 -20.44
C ALA A 169 -24.32 12.95 -21.64
N ALA A 170 -24.99 12.46 -22.70
CA ALA A 170 -25.22 13.24 -23.91
C ALA A 170 -26.11 14.47 -23.73
N GLN A 171 -27.08 14.39 -22.79
CA GLN A 171 -28.03 15.47 -22.50
C GLN A 171 -27.51 16.51 -21.51
N ARG A 172 -26.38 16.26 -20.83
CA ARG A 172 -25.81 17.22 -19.88
C ARG A 172 -25.14 18.39 -20.62
N PRO A 173 -25.55 19.64 -20.38
CA PRO A 173 -24.88 20.80 -20.95
C PRO A 173 -23.48 20.99 -20.36
N ASP A 174 -22.56 21.50 -21.18
CA ASP A 174 -21.18 21.91 -20.87
C ASP A 174 -20.18 20.81 -20.45
N GLU A 175 -20.59 19.76 -19.74
CA GLU A 175 -19.65 18.77 -19.18
C GLU A 175 -19.78 17.36 -19.82
N LYS A 176 -20.94 17.07 -20.44
CA LYS A 176 -21.27 15.84 -21.17
C LYS A 176 -20.76 14.52 -20.56
N TYR A 177 -20.84 14.37 -19.24
CA TYR A 177 -20.55 13.14 -18.52
C TYR A 177 -21.68 12.72 -17.60
N ALA A 178 -21.71 11.44 -17.26
CA ALA A 178 -22.59 10.89 -16.25
C ALA A 178 -21.91 9.77 -15.46
N PHE A 179 -22.37 9.62 -14.22
CA PHE A 179 -21.95 8.58 -13.30
C PHE A 179 -23.19 7.88 -12.72
N SER A 180 -23.06 6.59 -12.42
CA SER A 180 -24.10 5.83 -11.74
C SER A 180 -23.47 4.80 -10.80
N GLU A 181 -24.05 4.69 -9.60
CA GLU A 181 -23.77 3.65 -8.61
C GLU A 181 -25.00 2.75 -8.38
N SER A 182 -24.76 1.48 -8.09
CA SER A 182 -25.79 0.53 -7.66
C SER A 182 -25.40 -0.08 -6.32
N ARG A 183 -26.29 0.06 -5.32
CA ARG A 183 -26.05 -0.41 -3.94
C ARG A 183 -26.44 -1.87 -3.72
N SER A 184 -27.41 -2.39 -4.48
CA SER A 184 -27.85 -3.80 -4.36
C SER A 184 -26.86 -4.79 -4.96
N THR A 185 -26.07 -4.33 -5.93
CA THR A 185 -24.96 -5.07 -6.53
C THR A 185 -23.89 -4.03 -6.80
N PRO A 186 -22.76 -4.04 -6.06
CA PRO A 186 -21.70 -3.05 -6.19
C PRO A 186 -21.26 -2.93 -7.65
N LEU A 187 -21.62 -1.79 -8.24
CA LEU A 187 -21.35 -1.47 -9.62
C LEU A 187 -21.26 0.05 -9.73
N TYR A 188 -20.12 0.51 -10.20
CA TYR A 188 -19.76 1.91 -10.40
C TYR A 188 -19.48 2.10 -11.88
N THR A 189 -20.13 3.08 -12.49
CA THR A 189 -20.10 3.25 -13.94
C THR A 189 -19.98 4.72 -14.28
N PHE A 190 -19.12 5.04 -15.25
CA PHE A 190 -18.83 6.40 -15.68
C PHE A 190 -18.77 6.44 -17.21
N ALA A 191 -19.32 7.50 -17.81
CA ALA A 191 -19.27 7.75 -19.23
C ALA A 191 -19.15 9.25 -19.50
N GLN A 192 -18.30 9.64 -20.46
CA GLN A 192 -18.11 11.03 -20.87
C GLN A 192 -17.79 11.13 -22.35
N CYS A 193 -18.26 12.18 -23.00
CA CYS A 193 -17.87 12.56 -24.34
C CYS A 193 -17.38 14.01 -24.36
N ARG A 194 -16.72 14.42 -25.44
CA ARG A 194 -16.25 15.80 -25.57
C ARG A 194 -17.42 16.80 -25.53
N PRO A 195 -17.28 17.92 -24.78
CA PRO A 195 -18.29 18.97 -24.67
C PRO A 195 -18.80 19.56 -25.99
N ASP A 196 -17.97 19.57 -27.05
CA ASP A 196 -18.30 20.18 -28.34
C ASP A 196 -19.08 19.28 -29.31
N LEU A 197 -19.30 18.01 -28.96
CA LEU A 197 -20.12 17.09 -29.75
C LEU A 197 -21.61 17.41 -29.59
N SER A 198 -22.40 17.24 -30.66
CA SER A 198 -23.87 17.23 -30.53
C SER A 198 -24.32 16.06 -29.62
N ALA A 199 -25.53 16.14 -29.07
CA ALA A 199 -26.07 15.04 -28.27
C ALA A 199 -26.07 13.72 -29.05
N ALA A 200 -26.47 13.73 -30.33
CA ALA A 200 -26.46 12.56 -31.19
C ALA A 200 -25.05 11.96 -31.38
N GLN A 201 -24.04 12.80 -31.67
CA GLN A 201 -22.65 12.34 -31.81
C GLN A 201 -22.08 11.77 -30.50
N CYS A 202 -22.46 12.35 -29.37
CA CYS A 202 -22.09 11.83 -28.05
C CYS A 202 -22.72 10.45 -27.80
N GLU A 203 -24.01 10.31 -28.11
CA GLU A 203 -24.72 9.03 -27.97
C GLU A 203 -24.09 7.96 -28.86
N ASP A 204 -23.83 8.26 -30.13
CA ASP A 204 -23.19 7.33 -31.07
C ASP A 204 -21.80 6.89 -30.58
N CYS A 205 -20.97 7.84 -30.12
CA CYS A 205 -19.64 7.53 -29.59
C CYS A 205 -19.71 6.63 -28.35
N LEU A 206 -20.55 6.98 -27.38
CA LEU A 206 -20.70 6.20 -26.14
C LEU A 206 -21.33 4.83 -26.40
N GLN A 207 -22.25 4.71 -27.37
CA GLN A 207 -22.78 3.43 -27.82
C GLN A 207 -21.68 2.53 -28.38
N ASN A 208 -20.80 3.07 -29.23
CA ASN A 208 -19.66 2.32 -29.78
C ASN A 208 -18.73 1.83 -28.64
N VAL A 209 -18.32 2.75 -27.76
CA VAL A 209 -17.46 2.43 -26.61
C VAL A 209 -18.07 1.37 -25.69
N ILE A 210 -19.35 1.52 -25.32
CA ILE A 210 -20.03 0.56 -24.45
C ILE A 210 -20.23 -0.78 -25.15
N SER A 211 -20.47 -0.80 -26.46
CA SER A 211 -20.52 -2.03 -27.24
C SER A 211 -19.20 -2.80 -27.13
N ILE A 212 -18.06 -2.15 -27.42
CA ILE A 212 -16.72 -2.72 -27.30
C ILE A 212 -16.45 -3.23 -25.87
N LEU A 213 -16.80 -2.42 -24.87
CA LEU A 213 -16.61 -2.71 -23.45
C LEU A 213 -17.38 -3.96 -22.98
N LEU A 214 -18.53 -4.24 -23.59
CA LEU A 214 -19.39 -5.36 -23.23
C LEU A 214 -19.14 -6.62 -24.09
N THR A 215 -18.57 -6.49 -25.29
CA THR A 215 -18.36 -7.62 -26.21
C THR A 215 -16.96 -8.22 -26.15
N ASN A 216 -15.91 -7.43 -25.88
CA ASN A 216 -14.53 -7.93 -26.01
C ASN A 216 -14.10 -8.87 -24.87
N GLN A 217 -14.57 -8.62 -23.64
CA GLN A 217 -14.32 -9.46 -22.48
C GLN A 217 -15.58 -9.49 -21.61
N THR A 218 -16.17 -10.67 -21.43
CA THR A 218 -17.35 -10.84 -20.58
C THR A 218 -16.94 -11.16 -19.15
N GLU A 219 -17.87 -10.92 -18.21
CA GLU A 219 -17.75 -11.32 -16.81
C GLU A 219 -16.62 -10.61 -16.04
N LYS A 220 -16.01 -9.54 -16.55
CA LYS A 220 -14.96 -8.81 -15.84
C LYS A 220 -15.52 -8.01 -14.67
N ILE A 221 -14.76 -7.89 -13.59
CA ILE A 221 -15.15 -7.02 -12.45
C ILE A 221 -14.88 -5.54 -12.70
N GLY A 222 -14.18 -5.20 -13.78
CA GLY A 222 -13.97 -3.83 -14.22
C GLY A 222 -13.42 -3.76 -15.63
N GLY A 223 -13.65 -2.63 -16.29
CA GLY A 223 -13.13 -2.38 -17.62
C GLY A 223 -13.26 -0.91 -18.00
N ARG A 224 -12.38 -0.46 -18.90
CA ARG A 224 -12.35 0.90 -19.44
C ARG A 224 -12.01 0.88 -20.93
N ILE A 225 -12.67 1.76 -21.66
CA ILE A 225 -12.35 2.08 -23.05
C ILE A 225 -12.17 3.60 -23.12
N LEU A 226 -10.99 4.04 -23.56
CA LEU A 226 -10.70 5.46 -23.77
C LEU A 226 -10.53 5.73 -25.27
N LEU A 227 -11.47 6.47 -25.87
CA LEU A 227 -11.29 7.08 -27.18
C LEU A 227 -10.97 8.57 -27.02
N PRO A 228 -10.38 9.21 -28.04
CA PRO A 228 -10.16 10.65 -28.03
C PRO A 228 -11.47 11.46 -27.96
N SER A 229 -12.58 10.88 -28.46
CA SER A 229 -13.88 11.55 -28.55
C SER A 229 -14.82 11.27 -27.37
N CYS A 230 -14.70 10.10 -26.74
CA CYS A 230 -15.47 9.71 -25.58
C CYS A 230 -14.82 8.53 -24.84
N PHE A 231 -15.22 8.30 -23.61
CA PHE A 231 -14.74 7.16 -22.85
C PHE A 231 -15.80 6.63 -21.89
N ALA A 232 -15.67 5.37 -21.52
CA ALA A 232 -16.50 4.76 -20.48
C ALA A 232 -15.69 3.77 -19.65
N ARG A 233 -16.03 3.68 -18.37
CA ARG A 233 -15.46 2.71 -17.43
C ARG A 233 -16.51 2.16 -16.50
N PHE A 234 -16.30 0.93 -16.04
CA PHE A 234 -17.05 0.36 -14.94
C PHE A 234 -16.12 -0.39 -13.99
N GLU A 235 -16.49 -0.44 -12.72
CA GLU A 235 -15.81 -1.22 -11.70
C GLU A 235 -16.81 -1.77 -10.68
N LYS A 236 -16.50 -2.91 -10.09
CA LYS A 236 -17.23 -3.49 -8.96
C LYS A 236 -16.99 -2.72 -7.65
N TYR A 237 -15.87 -2.01 -7.57
CA TYR A 237 -15.46 -1.21 -6.41
C TYR A 237 -15.60 0.29 -6.71
N PRO A 238 -15.67 1.15 -5.68
CA PRO A 238 -15.70 2.59 -5.90
C PRO A 238 -14.54 3.03 -6.79
N LEU A 239 -14.86 3.80 -7.85
CA LEU A 239 -13.85 4.42 -8.69
C LEU A 239 -13.02 5.33 -7.78
N GLN A 240 -11.73 5.02 -7.63
CA GLN A 240 -10.84 5.58 -6.60
C GLN A 240 -10.65 7.11 -6.69
N GLU A 241 -11.20 7.76 -7.72
CA GLU A 241 -11.17 9.21 -7.97
C GLU A 241 -12.48 9.95 -7.65
N LEU A 242 -13.63 9.28 -7.50
CA LEU A 242 -14.93 9.96 -7.26
C LEU A 242 -15.19 10.37 -5.80
N MET A 243 -14.21 10.19 -4.91
CA MET A 243 -14.33 10.63 -3.50
C MET A 243 -13.92 12.09 -3.28
N ALA A 244 -13.51 12.81 -4.34
CA ALA A 244 -12.93 14.15 -4.24
C ALA A 244 -13.81 15.30 -4.78
N HIS A 245 -15.15 15.16 -4.86
CA HIS A 245 -16.18 16.19 -4.58
C HIS A 245 -17.42 16.13 -5.48
N GLY A 246 -18.60 16.01 -4.83
CA GLY A 246 -19.85 16.55 -5.37
C GLY A 246 -21.06 15.60 -5.43
N TYR A 247 -21.58 15.12 -4.29
CA TYR A 247 -23.01 15.17 -3.88
C TYR A 247 -23.21 14.40 -2.55
N SER A 248 -23.48 15.16 -1.47
CA SER A 248 -24.14 14.77 -0.21
C SER A 248 -24.08 13.29 0.25
N ALA A 249 -22.90 12.83 0.66
CA ALA A 249 -22.78 11.79 1.67
C ALA A 249 -22.86 12.45 3.06
N GLY A 250 -24.07 12.64 3.57
CA GLY A 250 -24.34 13.31 4.85
C GLY A 250 -23.89 12.54 6.11
N SER A 251 -22.87 11.69 6.04
CA SER A 251 -22.34 11.03 7.25
C SER A 251 -20.87 10.61 7.25
N GLU A 252 -20.15 10.55 6.12
CA GLU A 252 -18.78 9.97 6.13
C GLU A 252 -17.66 10.98 5.75
N ILE A 253 -17.93 12.06 5.01
CA ILE A 253 -16.93 13.12 4.72
C ILE A 253 -16.75 14.09 5.90
N SER A 254 -17.74 14.20 6.81
CA SER A 254 -17.60 15.03 8.01
C SER A 254 -16.61 14.46 9.02
N GLU A 255 -16.36 13.14 9.01
CA GLU A 255 -15.43 12.51 9.94
C GLU A 255 -13.96 12.80 9.58
N LEU A 256 -13.57 12.76 8.30
CA LEU A 256 -12.18 12.99 7.90
C LEU A 256 -11.75 14.46 8.03
N HIS A 257 -12.64 15.41 7.69
CA HIS A 257 -12.40 16.84 7.94
C HIS A 257 -12.38 17.18 9.44
N SER A 258 -13.09 16.41 10.29
CA SER A 258 -13.05 16.61 11.74
C SER A 258 -11.74 16.15 12.40
N LEU A 259 -10.94 15.36 11.69
CA LEU A 259 -9.66 14.83 12.15
C LEU A 259 -8.46 15.67 11.67
N GLN A 260 -8.68 16.73 10.88
CA GLN A 260 -7.61 17.60 10.41
C GLN A 260 -7.25 18.65 11.46
N PHE A 261 -5.98 18.70 11.86
CA PHE A 261 -5.42 19.75 12.70
C PHE A 261 -4.72 20.81 11.85
N ASP A 262 -4.72 22.05 12.32
CA ASP A 262 -3.87 23.10 11.76
C ASP A 262 -2.40 22.79 12.05
N VAL A 263 -1.54 22.86 11.03
CA VAL A 263 -0.09 22.61 11.19
C VAL A 263 0.50 23.55 12.24
N SER A 264 0.13 24.83 12.21
CA SER A 264 0.55 25.82 13.20
C SER A 264 0.17 25.46 14.65
N ALA A 265 -0.96 24.78 14.86
CA ALA A 265 -1.37 24.32 16.18
C ALA A 265 -0.49 23.16 16.66
N ILE A 266 -0.10 22.25 15.76
CA ILE A 266 0.81 21.13 16.07
C ILE A 266 2.25 21.63 16.28
N GLU A 267 2.70 22.61 15.50
CA GLU A 267 3.97 23.30 15.71
C GLU A 267 4.03 23.92 17.11
N ALA A 268 3.02 24.71 17.48
CA ALA A 268 2.96 25.32 18.81
C ALA A 268 2.92 24.25 19.92
N ALA A 269 2.10 23.20 19.75
CA ALA A 269 1.96 22.12 20.72
C ALA A 269 3.26 21.34 20.96
N THR A 270 4.09 21.19 19.92
CA THR A 270 5.37 20.46 19.97
C THR A 270 6.57 21.36 20.30
N GLY A 271 6.34 22.65 20.59
CA GLY A 271 7.43 23.61 20.82
C GLY A 271 8.27 23.81 19.55
N TYR A 272 7.61 23.94 18.40
CA TYR A 272 8.20 24.05 17.07
C TYR A 272 9.11 22.88 16.71
N PHE A 273 8.67 21.66 17.02
CA PHE A 273 9.44 20.43 16.81
C PHE A 273 10.84 20.46 17.47
N SER A 274 10.91 21.04 18.67
CA SER A 274 12.14 21.10 19.47
C SER A 274 12.70 19.70 19.75
N ASP A 275 14.02 19.54 19.67
CA ASP A 275 14.69 18.28 20.01
C ASP A 275 14.45 17.85 21.47
N GLN A 276 14.13 18.79 22.37
CA GLN A 276 13.76 18.47 23.76
C GLN A 276 12.45 17.68 23.86
N ASN A 277 11.58 17.81 22.86
CA ASN A 277 10.30 17.11 22.77
C ASN A 277 10.38 15.88 21.86
N LYS A 278 11.56 15.52 21.34
CA LYS A 278 11.70 14.37 20.45
C LYS A 278 11.60 13.07 21.24
N LEU A 279 10.61 12.25 20.90
CA LEU A 279 10.38 10.94 21.49
C LEU A 279 11.23 9.84 20.83
N GLY A 280 11.50 10.00 19.53
CA GLY A 280 12.28 9.05 18.76
C GLY A 280 12.32 9.41 17.28
N GLU A 281 13.10 8.66 16.51
CA GLU A 281 13.17 8.79 15.06
C GLU A 281 13.30 7.41 14.43
N GLY A 282 12.38 7.08 13.53
CA GLY A 282 12.40 5.86 12.74
C GLY A 282 12.70 6.14 11.28
N GLY A 283 12.60 5.11 10.42
CA GLY A 283 12.78 5.24 8.96
C GLY A 283 11.79 6.18 8.27
N PHE A 284 10.76 6.64 8.99
CA PHE A 284 9.65 7.45 8.48
C PHE A 284 9.66 8.88 8.99
N GLY A 285 10.66 9.24 9.79
CA GLY A 285 10.82 10.58 10.34
C GLY A 285 10.72 10.65 11.87
N PRO A 286 10.97 11.83 12.43
CA PRO A 286 10.97 12.07 13.87
C PRO A 286 9.54 12.13 14.45
N VAL A 287 9.40 11.67 15.69
CA VAL A 287 8.18 11.74 16.50
C VAL A 287 8.42 12.68 17.66
N TYR A 288 7.51 13.62 17.88
CA TYR A 288 7.58 14.63 18.93
C TYR A 288 6.42 14.52 19.90
N TRP A 289 6.71 14.68 21.18
CA TRP A 289 5.72 14.95 22.21
C TRP A 289 5.17 16.37 22.05
N GLY A 290 3.88 16.55 22.31
CA GLY A 290 3.28 17.86 22.36
C GLY A 290 2.05 17.91 23.27
N THR A 291 1.68 19.12 23.65
CA THR A 291 0.45 19.38 24.43
C THR A 291 -0.44 20.33 23.65
N LEU A 292 -1.62 19.86 23.24
CA LEU A 292 -2.62 20.70 22.57
C LEU A 292 -3.17 21.77 23.52
N PRO A 293 -3.71 22.90 23.02
CA PRO A 293 -4.28 23.97 23.86
C PRO A 293 -5.36 23.49 24.85
N CYS A 294 -6.05 22.40 24.53
CA CYS A 294 -7.04 21.77 25.41
C CYS A 294 -6.43 20.92 26.55
N GLY A 295 -5.10 20.89 26.69
CA GLY A 295 -4.38 20.10 27.69
C GLY A 295 -4.16 18.63 27.32
N ARG A 296 -4.52 18.23 26.09
CA ARG A 296 -4.36 16.85 25.63
C ARG A 296 -2.92 16.61 25.14
N ASN A 297 -2.26 15.61 25.70
CA ASN A 297 -0.94 15.16 25.24
C ASN A 297 -1.05 14.35 23.94
N ILE A 298 -0.15 14.62 23.00
CA ILE A 298 -0.10 14.00 21.67
C ILE A 298 1.31 13.52 21.33
N ALA A 299 1.39 12.59 20.40
CA ALA A 299 2.62 12.23 19.69
C ALA A 299 2.48 12.60 18.21
N ALA A 300 3.26 13.57 17.75
CA ALA A 300 3.26 14.08 16.39
C ALA A 300 4.39 13.43 15.58
N LYS A 301 4.05 12.52 14.67
CA LYS A 301 4.98 11.87 13.74
C LYS A 301 5.07 12.73 12.47
N ARG A 302 6.19 13.43 12.32
CA ARG A 302 6.46 14.27 11.14
C ARG A 302 7.07 13.40 10.06
N LEU A 303 6.37 13.24 8.94
CA LEU A 303 6.80 12.32 7.89
C LEU A 303 7.92 12.93 7.04
N SER A 304 9.00 12.18 6.84
CA SER A 304 10.11 12.59 5.98
C SER A 304 9.72 12.50 4.49
N GLN A 305 9.90 13.59 3.75
CA GLN A 305 9.57 13.69 2.32
C GLN A 305 10.55 12.98 1.38
N SER A 306 11.69 12.49 1.88
CA SER A 306 12.76 11.97 1.02
C SER A 306 12.50 10.57 0.44
N SER A 307 11.33 9.95 0.69
CA SER A 307 11.02 8.61 0.19
C SER A 307 9.62 8.51 -0.44
N LYS A 308 9.52 7.91 -1.63
CA LYS A 308 8.27 7.45 -2.27
C LYS A 308 7.45 6.49 -1.40
N GLN A 309 8.04 6.02 -0.32
CA GLN A 309 7.44 5.11 0.65
C GLN A 309 6.58 5.89 1.67
N GLY A 310 7.03 7.06 2.14
CA GLY A 310 6.32 7.88 3.13
C GLY A 310 4.94 8.37 2.70
N THR A 311 4.72 8.72 1.43
CA THR A 311 3.41 9.19 0.93
C THR A 311 2.36 8.07 0.90
N GLN A 312 2.74 6.85 0.51
CA GLN A 312 1.84 5.70 0.53
C GLN A 312 1.54 5.27 1.97
N GLU A 313 2.52 5.37 2.86
CA GLU A 313 2.36 5.07 4.28
C GLU A 313 1.45 6.07 4.97
N PHE A 314 1.57 7.36 4.66
CA PHE A 314 0.63 8.37 5.10
C PHE A 314 -0.81 8.03 4.70
N LYS A 315 -1.03 7.74 3.41
CA LYS A 315 -2.36 7.34 2.90
C LYS A 315 -2.88 6.11 3.65
N ASN A 316 -2.05 5.09 3.83
CA ASN A 316 -2.41 3.89 4.56
C ASN A 316 -2.77 4.20 6.03
N GLU A 317 -1.93 4.97 6.76
CA GLU A 317 -2.19 5.29 8.18
C GLU A 317 -3.46 6.12 8.36
N VAL A 318 -3.72 7.11 7.50
CA VAL A 318 -4.96 7.89 7.57
C VAL A 318 -6.19 7.05 7.22
N GLU A 319 -6.13 6.22 6.16
CA GLU A 319 -7.26 5.41 5.71
C GLU A 319 -7.59 4.26 6.69
N LEU A 320 -6.57 3.66 7.31
CA LEU A 320 -6.69 2.55 8.24
C LEU A 320 -7.02 3.04 9.65
N VAL A 321 -6.20 3.91 10.23
CA VAL A 321 -6.21 4.14 11.68
C VAL A 321 -7.39 5.02 12.11
N ALA A 322 -7.96 5.82 11.19
CA ALA A 322 -9.23 6.50 11.45
C ALA A 322 -10.39 5.52 11.74
N LYS A 323 -10.31 4.29 11.23
CA LYS A 323 -11.36 3.26 11.35
C LYS A 323 -11.08 2.23 12.44
N LEU A 324 -9.88 2.24 13.04
CA LEU A 324 -9.46 1.26 14.03
C LEU A 324 -9.61 1.83 15.44
N GLN A 325 -10.40 1.14 16.26
CA GLN A 325 -10.58 1.49 17.66
C GLN A 325 -10.52 0.22 18.50
N HIS A 326 -9.38 0.03 19.15
CA HIS A 326 -9.16 -1.10 20.04
C HIS A 326 -8.17 -0.74 21.13
N ARG A 327 -8.36 -1.30 22.34
CA ARG A 327 -7.54 -0.98 23.52
C ARG A 327 -6.05 -1.31 23.34
N ASN A 328 -5.75 -2.31 22.50
CA ASN A 328 -4.39 -2.77 22.20
C ASN A 328 -3.84 -2.23 20.87
N LEU A 329 -4.42 -1.17 20.30
CA LEU A 329 -3.86 -0.43 19.18
C LEU A 329 -3.64 1.04 19.61
N VAL A 330 -2.62 1.69 19.04
CA VAL A 330 -2.43 3.13 19.21
C VAL A 330 -3.46 3.88 18.38
N ARG A 331 -4.18 4.79 19.02
CA ARG A 331 -5.23 5.58 18.38
C ARG A 331 -4.64 6.78 17.63
N LEU A 332 -4.93 6.87 16.34
CA LEU A 332 -4.76 8.10 15.57
C LEU A 332 -5.84 9.11 16.00
N LEU A 333 -5.40 10.30 16.38
CA LEU A 333 -6.29 11.42 16.73
C LEU A 333 -6.63 12.26 15.51
N GLY A 334 -5.74 12.28 14.53
CA GLY A 334 -5.92 13.00 13.29
C GLY A 334 -4.61 13.22 12.54
N PHE A 335 -4.63 14.14 11.60
CA PHE A 335 -3.46 14.50 10.80
C PHE A 335 -3.42 16.01 10.58
N ALA A 336 -2.23 16.54 10.33
CA ALA A 336 -2.05 17.92 9.88
C ALA A 336 -1.31 17.88 8.54
N MET A 337 -1.81 18.65 7.57
CA MET A 337 -1.22 18.75 6.25
C MET A 337 -1.29 20.19 5.78
N GLU A 338 -0.13 20.78 5.50
CA GLU A 338 -0.01 22.10 4.89
C GLU A 338 1.23 22.15 3.99
N ARG A 339 1.04 22.44 2.70
CA ARG A 339 2.10 22.45 1.68
C ARG A 339 2.86 21.11 1.64
N GLU A 340 4.08 21.11 2.14
CA GLU A 340 5.02 19.98 2.17
C GLU A 340 5.04 19.28 3.54
N GLU A 341 4.43 19.87 4.58
CA GLU A 341 4.36 19.28 5.91
C GLU A 341 3.23 18.25 5.98
N THR A 342 3.58 17.02 6.36
CA THR A 342 2.62 15.95 6.61
C THR A 342 2.90 15.34 7.98
N ILE A 343 1.94 15.49 8.89
CA ILE A 343 2.10 15.12 10.30
C ILE A 343 0.93 14.24 10.71
N LEU A 344 1.25 13.09 11.32
CA LEU A 344 0.25 12.22 11.92
C LEU A 344 0.22 12.44 13.43
N VAL A 345 -0.98 12.66 13.97
CA VAL A 345 -1.18 13.02 15.38
C VAL A 345 -1.80 11.83 16.09
N TYR A 346 -1.02 11.21 16.97
CA TYR A 346 -1.41 10.05 17.78
C TYR A 346 -1.69 10.43 19.22
N GLU A 347 -2.38 9.55 19.94
CA GLU A 347 -2.38 9.61 21.40
C GLU A 347 -0.95 9.43 21.93
N HIS A 348 -0.59 10.20 22.96
CA HIS A 348 0.69 10.01 23.64
C HIS A 348 0.63 8.76 24.52
N VAL A 349 1.59 7.85 24.33
CA VAL A 349 1.73 6.61 25.10
C VAL A 349 2.99 6.70 25.96
N PRO A 350 2.87 6.84 27.30
CA PRO A 350 3.91 7.43 28.15
C PRO A 350 5.12 6.55 28.46
N ASN A 351 4.99 5.21 28.46
CA ASN A 351 6.10 4.32 28.78
C ASN A 351 6.96 3.96 27.56
N GLY A 352 6.76 4.62 26.42
CA GLY A 352 7.56 4.41 25.22
C GLY A 352 7.34 3.03 24.60
N SER A 353 8.34 2.57 23.84
CA SER A 353 8.30 1.31 23.11
C SER A 353 8.88 0.14 23.91
N LEU A 354 8.38 -1.06 23.65
CA LEU A 354 8.76 -2.27 24.36
C LEU A 354 10.25 -2.61 24.20
N ASP A 355 10.86 -2.33 23.06
CA ASP A 355 12.28 -2.57 22.84
C ASP A 355 13.19 -1.73 23.76
N GLN A 356 12.79 -0.49 24.05
CA GLN A 356 13.51 0.39 24.98
C GLN A 356 13.47 -0.14 26.42
N LEU A 357 12.38 -0.80 26.81
CA LEU A 357 12.24 -1.38 28.14
C LEU A 357 12.83 -2.78 28.24
N LEU A 358 12.66 -3.60 27.21
CA LEU A 358 13.02 -5.02 27.22
C LEU A 358 14.53 -5.23 27.09
N PHE A 359 15.20 -4.42 26.26
CA PHE A 359 16.62 -4.62 25.95
C PHE A 359 17.56 -3.68 26.72
N ASP A 360 17.02 -2.73 27.47
CA ASP A 360 17.80 -1.92 28.41
C ASP A 360 17.88 -2.65 29.77
N PRO A 361 19.08 -3.03 30.25
CA PRO A 361 19.23 -3.75 31.52
C PRO A 361 18.69 -3.03 32.76
N GLN A 362 18.62 -1.70 32.75
CA GLN A 362 18.07 -0.92 33.87
C GLN A 362 16.54 -0.87 33.81
N GLN A 363 15.98 -0.77 32.61
CA GLN A 363 14.53 -0.66 32.42
C GLN A 363 13.82 -2.01 32.48
N SER A 364 14.48 -3.09 32.07
CA SER A 364 13.90 -4.44 31.95
C SER A 364 13.42 -5.02 33.29
N ILE A 365 13.93 -4.49 34.40
CA ILE A 365 13.48 -4.79 35.77
C ILE A 365 11.99 -4.44 35.96
N GLN A 366 11.47 -3.46 35.22
CA GLN A 366 10.05 -3.09 35.25
C GLN A 366 9.14 -4.16 34.60
N LEU A 367 9.72 -5.04 33.76
CA LEU A 367 9.01 -6.07 33.02
C LEU A 367 9.15 -7.44 33.70
N ASN A 368 8.50 -7.60 34.85
CA ASN A 368 8.36 -8.92 35.47
C ASN A 368 7.56 -9.89 34.58
N TRP A 369 7.55 -11.18 34.91
CA TRP A 369 6.87 -12.19 34.11
C TRP A 369 5.39 -11.88 33.86
N SER A 370 4.66 -11.42 34.89
CA SER A 370 3.24 -11.06 34.76
C SER A 370 3.03 -9.92 33.74
N ALA A 371 3.88 -8.89 33.77
CA ALA A 371 3.85 -7.81 32.78
C ALA A 371 4.16 -8.32 31.36
N ARG A 372 5.18 -9.18 31.21
CA ARG A 372 5.55 -9.78 29.92
C ARG A 372 4.43 -10.65 29.35
N HIS A 373 3.82 -11.50 30.18
CA HIS A 373 2.65 -12.31 29.78
C HIS A 373 1.47 -11.44 29.36
N LYS A 374 1.15 -10.41 30.15
CA LYS A 374 0.12 -9.42 29.83
C LYS A 374 0.38 -8.73 28.48
N ILE A 375 1.64 -8.41 28.19
CA ILE A 375 2.06 -7.84 26.90
C ILE A 375 1.82 -8.84 25.76
N MET A 376 2.28 -10.09 25.89
CA MET A 376 2.06 -11.13 24.87
C MET A 376 0.57 -11.34 24.57
N VAL A 377 -0.27 -11.43 25.61
CA VAL A 377 -1.73 -11.56 25.48
C VAL A 377 -2.35 -10.32 24.82
N GLY A 378 -1.94 -9.12 25.24
CA GLY A 378 -2.50 -7.88 24.69
C GLY A 378 -2.13 -7.66 23.22
N VAL A 379 -0.90 -7.99 22.81
CA VAL A 379 -0.49 -7.96 21.39
C VAL A 379 -1.28 -9.00 20.60
N ALA A 380 -1.45 -10.22 21.12
CA ALA A 380 -2.25 -11.25 20.45
C ALA A 380 -3.70 -10.80 20.23
N ARG A 381 -4.32 -10.15 21.22
CA ARG A 381 -5.66 -9.57 21.08
C ARG A 381 -5.71 -8.42 20.06
N GLY A 382 -4.67 -7.58 20.02
CA GLY A 382 -4.55 -6.52 19.02
C GLY A 382 -4.49 -7.07 17.59
N LEU A 383 -3.72 -8.14 17.37
CA LEU A 383 -3.63 -8.81 16.07
C LEU A 383 -4.91 -9.56 15.70
N LEU A 384 -5.53 -10.27 16.65
CA LEU A 384 -6.84 -10.90 16.45
C LEU A 384 -7.86 -9.87 15.95
N TYR A 385 -7.90 -8.70 16.60
CA TYR A 385 -8.77 -7.63 16.17
C TYR A 385 -8.48 -7.21 14.72
N LEU A 386 -7.22 -7.03 14.33
CA LEU A 386 -6.86 -6.65 12.96
C LEU A 386 -7.20 -7.73 11.92
N HIS A 387 -7.08 -9.01 12.29
CA HIS A 387 -7.23 -10.13 11.35
C HIS A 387 -8.68 -10.57 11.16
N GLU A 388 -9.50 -10.49 12.22
CA GLU A 388 -10.81 -11.14 12.30
C GLU A 388 -11.93 -10.23 12.83
N ASP A 389 -11.72 -9.50 13.94
CA ASP A 389 -12.82 -8.75 14.59
C ASP A 389 -13.07 -7.37 13.97
N SER A 390 -12.11 -6.80 13.26
CA SER A 390 -12.29 -5.53 12.56
C SER A 390 -13.13 -5.73 11.30
N ARG A 391 -13.92 -4.70 10.94
CA ARG A 391 -14.74 -4.68 9.72
C ARG A 391 -13.94 -5.01 8.45
N LEU A 392 -12.66 -4.65 8.46
CA LEU A 392 -11.71 -4.90 7.38
C LEU A 392 -10.64 -5.84 7.91
N ARG A 393 -10.23 -6.85 7.13
CA ARG A 393 -9.07 -7.66 7.48
C ARG A 393 -7.81 -6.87 7.17
N ILE A 394 -6.91 -6.71 8.13
CA ILE A 394 -5.72 -5.87 8.03
C ILE A 394 -4.48 -6.68 8.37
N ILE A 395 -3.50 -6.69 7.47
CA ILE A 395 -2.20 -7.32 7.70
C ILE A 395 -1.19 -6.23 8.04
N HIS A 396 -0.55 -6.29 9.22
CA HIS A 396 0.33 -5.25 9.76
C HIS A 396 1.66 -5.17 9.00
N ARG A 397 2.31 -6.32 8.73
CA ARG A 397 3.57 -6.50 7.97
C ARG A 397 4.85 -5.93 8.59
N ASP A 398 4.78 -5.11 9.64
CA ASP A 398 5.97 -4.64 10.37
C ASP A 398 5.80 -4.76 11.90
N LEU A 399 5.32 -5.91 12.37
CA LEU A 399 5.19 -6.17 13.80
C LEU A 399 6.58 -6.50 14.40
N LYS A 400 6.99 -5.74 15.42
CA LYS A 400 8.28 -5.86 16.13
C LYS A 400 8.22 -5.17 17.48
N ALA A 401 9.21 -5.40 18.34
CA ALA A 401 9.24 -4.83 19.70
C ALA A 401 9.18 -3.29 19.72
N SER A 402 9.83 -2.61 18.78
CA SER A 402 9.79 -1.14 18.70
C SER A 402 8.45 -0.55 18.26
N ASN A 403 7.55 -1.40 17.73
CA ASN A 403 6.20 -1.02 17.29
C ASN A 403 5.13 -1.41 18.31
N ILE A 404 5.53 -1.85 19.51
CA ILE A 404 4.64 -2.07 20.65
C ILE A 404 4.89 -0.98 21.68
N LEU A 405 3.92 -0.09 21.88
CA LEU A 405 3.99 0.95 22.91
C LEU A 405 3.28 0.52 24.20
N LEU A 406 3.71 1.03 25.36
CA LEU A 406 3.11 0.69 26.64
C LEU A 406 2.41 1.88 27.30
N ASP A 407 1.12 1.71 27.64
CA ASP A 407 0.36 2.73 28.38
C ASP A 407 0.77 2.81 29.86
N ASP A 408 0.18 3.75 30.61
CA ASP A 408 0.44 3.96 32.05
C ASP A 408 0.32 2.69 32.91
N ASN A 409 -0.47 1.72 32.46
CA ASN A 409 -0.73 0.46 33.19
C ASN A 409 0.04 -0.72 32.58
N MET A 410 1.07 -0.44 31.77
CA MET A 410 1.86 -1.44 31.04
C MET A 410 1.00 -2.33 30.11
N ASN A 411 -0.12 -1.81 29.59
CA ASN A 411 -0.86 -2.50 28.53
C ASN A 411 -0.20 -2.21 27.18
N PRO A 412 -0.06 -3.22 26.31
CA PRO A 412 0.53 -3.04 25.00
C PRO A 412 -0.45 -2.39 24.02
N LYS A 413 0.07 -1.53 23.17
CA LYS A 413 -0.61 -0.92 22.03
C LYS A 413 0.25 -1.06 20.77
N ILE A 414 -0.28 -1.75 19.75
CA ILE A 414 0.40 -1.89 18.45
C ILE A 414 0.34 -0.55 17.70
N SER A 415 1.47 -0.11 17.17
CA SER A 415 1.66 1.13 16.43
C SER A 415 2.29 0.91 15.05
N ASP A 416 2.38 1.97 14.25
CA ASP A 416 3.09 2.03 12.96
C ASP A 416 2.44 1.17 11.86
N PHE A 417 1.31 1.66 11.35
CA PHE A 417 0.48 0.99 10.34
C PHE A 417 0.84 1.40 8.90
N GLY A 418 1.90 2.18 8.66
CA GLY A 418 2.28 2.65 7.33
C GLY A 418 2.40 1.52 6.31
N MET A 419 2.84 0.35 6.77
CA MET A 419 3.11 -0.81 5.93
C MET A 419 1.91 -1.75 5.78
N ALA A 420 0.84 -1.49 6.53
CA ALA A 420 -0.31 -2.35 6.60
C ALA A 420 -1.08 -2.42 5.28
N ARG A 421 -1.86 -3.49 5.12
CA ARG A 421 -2.68 -3.74 3.92
C ARG A 421 -4.07 -4.20 4.29
N ILE A 422 -5.06 -3.59 3.65
CA ILE A 422 -6.47 -3.97 3.74
C ILE A 422 -6.73 -5.13 2.78
N PHE A 423 -7.28 -6.22 3.30
CA PHE A 423 -7.82 -7.32 2.53
C PHE A 423 -9.34 -7.19 2.49
N GLY A 424 -9.91 -7.44 1.30
CA GLY A 424 -11.34 -7.71 1.19
C GLY A 424 -11.70 -8.99 1.95
N ALA A 425 -12.96 -9.14 2.34
CA ALA A 425 -13.42 -10.25 3.19
C ALA A 425 -13.05 -11.66 2.65
N GLU A 426 -12.99 -11.83 1.33
CA GLU A 426 -12.61 -13.11 0.68
C GLU A 426 -11.09 -13.29 0.50
N GLN A 427 -10.29 -12.24 0.64
CA GLN A 427 -8.86 -12.32 0.41
C GLN A 427 -8.15 -12.90 1.63
N THR A 428 -7.45 -14.00 1.42
CA THR A 428 -6.67 -14.71 2.47
C THR A 428 -5.17 -14.45 2.33
N GLN A 429 -4.71 -14.05 1.15
CA GLN A 429 -3.31 -13.83 0.83
C GLN A 429 -3.13 -12.68 -0.19
N GLY A 430 -2.02 -11.96 -0.06
CA GLY A 430 -1.58 -10.91 -0.98
C GLY A 430 -0.17 -11.19 -1.51
N ARG A 431 0.19 -10.53 -2.61
CA ARG A 431 1.53 -10.59 -3.20
C ARG A 431 2.00 -9.19 -3.58
N THR A 432 3.28 -8.91 -3.37
CA THR A 432 3.91 -7.63 -3.71
C THR A 432 5.28 -7.87 -4.34
N ASN A 433 5.67 -6.99 -5.27
CA ASN A 433 7.03 -6.94 -5.79
C ASN A 433 7.94 -6.04 -4.93
N ARG A 434 7.35 -5.21 -4.06
CA ARG A 434 8.07 -4.37 -3.08
C ARG A 434 8.04 -5.03 -1.71
N ILE A 435 9.12 -5.71 -1.35
CA ILE A 435 9.32 -6.31 -0.02
C ILE A 435 9.79 -5.20 0.92
N VAL A 436 9.02 -5.00 1.99
CA VAL A 436 9.25 -3.96 3.00
C VAL A 436 9.00 -4.57 4.37
N GLY A 437 9.82 -4.25 5.37
CA GLY A 437 9.60 -4.67 6.75
C GLY A 437 10.93 -4.81 7.47
N THR A 438 10.87 -5.20 8.72
CA THR A 438 12.08 -5.38 9.53
C THR A 438 12.64 -6.79 9.38
N TYR A 439 13.86 -6.90 8.86
CA TYR A 439 14.58 -8.17 8.76
C TYR A 439 14.69 -8.83 10.14
N GLY A 440 14.54 -10.15 10.19
CA GLY A 440 14.43 -10.92 11.44
C GLY A 440 13.00 -11.18 11.90
N TYR A 441 12.03 -10.31 11.56
CA TYR A 441 10.61 -10.51 11.88
C TYR A 441 9.78 -10.98 10.67
N MET A 442 10.31 -10.82 9.46
CA MET A 442 9.60 -11.20 8.23
C MET A 442 9.53 -12.72 8.08
N SER A 443 8.32 -13.25 7.80
CA SER A 443 8.13 -14.65 7.47
C SER A 443 8.88 -15.05 6.19
N PRO A 444 9.40 -16.29 6.07
CA PRO A 444 10.21 -16.73 4.93
C PRO A 444 9.54 -16.53 3.58
N GLU A 445 8.25 -16.87 3.45
CA GLU A 445 7.50 -16.73 2.21
C GLU A 445 7.31 -15.28 1.77
N TYR A 446 7.29 -14.36 2.74
CA TYR A 446 7.19 -12.93 2.50
C TYR A 446 8.54 -12.35 2.07
N ALA A 447 9.60 -12.70 2.79
CA ALA A 447 10.96 -12.25 2.49
C ALA A 447 11.48 -12.80 1.14
N MET A 448 11.11 -14.04 0.78
CA MET A 448 11.58 -14.67 -0.46
C MET A 448 10.70 -14.37 -1.68
N TYR A 449 9.37 -14.35 -1.51
CA TYR A 449 8.44 -14.33 -2.64
C TYR A 449 7.48 -13.14 -2.63
N GLY A 450 7.59 -12.24 -1.64
CA GLY A 450 6.69 -11.10 -1.47
C GLY A 450 5.26 -11.51 -1.13
N GLN A 451 5.06 -12.74 -0.63
CA GLN A 451 3.75 -13.28 -0.27
C GLN A 451 3.44 -12.95 1.19
N PHE A 452 2.33 -12.26 1.45
CA PHE A 452 1.94 -11.89 2.81
C PHE A 452 0.49 -12.27 3.11
N SER A 453 0.21 -12.57 4.37
CA SER A 453 -1.13 -12.96 4.86
C SER A 453 -1.19 -12.74 6.37
N VAL A 454 -2.33 -13.07 6.99
CA VAL A 454 -2.45 -13.14 8.46
C VAL A 454 -1.37 -14.03 9.08
N LYS A 455 -0.95 -15.11 8.39
CA LYS A 455 0.10 -16.03 8.86
C LYS A 455 1.50 -15.41 8.84
N SER A 456 1.71 -14.34 8.07
CA SER A 456 2.98 -13.61 8.06
C SER A 456 3.11 -12.75 9.33
N ASP A 457 2.02 -12.12 9.78
CA ASP A 457 1.98 -11.41 11.07
C ASP A 457 2.10 -12.38 12.26
N VAL A 458 1.51 -13.59 12.16
CA VAL A 458 1.67 -14.65 13.17
C VAL A 458 3.15 -15.02 13.34
N PHE A 459 3.90 -15.13 12.24
CA PHE A 459 5.34 -15.38 12.32
C PHE A 459 6.07 -14.25 13.06
N SER A 460 5.82 -12.99 12.69
CA SER A 460 6.39 -11.83 13.38
C SER A 460 6.03 -11.78 14.86
N PHE A 461 4.81 -12.18 15.21
CA PHE A 461 4.35 -12.30 16.61
C PHE A 461 5.13 -13.38 17.35
N GLY A 462 5.37 -14.54 16.74
CA GLY A 462 6.19 -15.61 17.33
C GLY A 462 7.62 -15.14 17.65
N VAL A 463 8.26 -14.42 16.72
CA VAL A 463 9.58 -13.81 16.95
C VAL A 463 9.54 -12.85 18.14
N LEU A 464 8.58 -11.91 18.15
CA LEU A 464 8.39 -10.94 19.23
C LEU A 464 8.18 -11.64 20.59
N MET A 465 7.40 -12.72 20.60
CA MET A 465 7.10 -13.48 21.80
C MET A 465 8.37 -14.13 22.39
N LEU A 466 9.24 -14.66 21.54
CA LEU A 466 10.52 -15.23 21.94
C LEU A 466 11.50 -14.14 22.42
N GLU A 467 11.49 -12.95 21.83
CA GLU A 467 12.27 -11.82 22.37
C GLU A 467 11.80 -11.43 23.78
N ILE A 468 10.48 -11.35 23.99
CA ILE A 468 9.91 -11.04 25.31
C ILE A 468 10.34 -12.06 26.36
N ILE A 469 10.29 -13.36 26.04
CA ILE A 469 10.65 -14.42 26.99
C ILE A 469 12.15 -14.43 27.30
N THR A 470 12.98 -14.22 26.29
CA THR A 470 14.44 -14.34 26.40
C THR A 470 15.13 -13.06 26.87
N GLY A 471 14.48 -11.90 26.71
CA GLY A 471 15.12 -10.59 26.88
C GLY A 471 16.23 -10.32 25.86
N LYS A 472 16.36 -11.15 24.82
CA LYS A 472 17.39 -11.03 23.78
C LYS A 472 16.79 -10.46 22.51
N LYS A 473 17.46 -9.47 21.94
CA LYS A 473 17.10 -8.89 20.65
C LYS A 473 17.45 -9.86 19.53
N ASN A 474 16.53 -10.04 18.58
CA ASN A 474 16.80 -10.78 17.36
C ASN A 474 17.76 -9.99 16.46
N GLN A 475 19.06 -10.22 16.61
CA GLN A 475 20.10 -9.55 15.82
C GLN A 475 20.32 -10.31 14.52
N TYR A 476 19.80 -9.77 13.41
CA TYR A 476 20.15 -10.21 12.08
C TYR A 476 21.38 -9.43 11.59
N SER A 477 22.57 -10.03 11.71
CA SER A 477 23.84 -9.47 11.23
C SER A 477 24.25 -10.16 9.93
N TYR A 478 24.56 -9.40 8.87
CA TYR A 478 25.17 -9.92 7.64
C TYR A 478 26.66 -10.25 7.81
N ILE A 479 27.25 -10.03 8.99
CA ILE A 479 28.71 -9.82 9.14
C ILE A 479 29.42 -10.95 9.90
N SER A 480 28.71 -11.87 10.57
CA SER A 480 29.35 -12.97 11.29
C SER A 480 28.63 -14.31 11.07
N ASP A 481 29.33 -15.24 10.41
CA ASP A 481 28.96 -16.66 10.21
C ASP A 481 28.92 -17.47 11.54
N ASP A 482 29.10 -16.83 12.70
CA ASP A 482 29.42 -17.46 13.98
C ASP A 482 28.40 -17.21 15.12
N ASP A 483 27.42 -16.31 14.93
CA ASP A 483 26.34 -16.09 15.90
C ASP A 483 25.03 -16.72 15.41
N ALA A 484 24.61 -17.80 16.07
CA ALA A 484 23.32 -18.45 15.81
C ALA A 484 22.17 -17.45 16.04
N SER A 485 21.19 -17.43 15.11
CA SER A 485 20.00 -16.58 15.23
C SER A 485 19.27 -16.86 16.55
N LEU A 486 18.55 -15.87 17.11
CA LEU A 486 17.73 -16.05 18.31
C LEU A 486 16.82 -17.28 18.18
N LEU A 487 16.25 -17.49 16.98
CA LEU A 487 15.36 -18.61 16.69
C LEU A 487 16.09 -19.95 16.77
N ASP A 488 17.35 -19.99 16.33
CA ASP A 488 18.20 -21.18 16.40
C ASP A 488 18.51 -21.49 17.86
N TYR A 489 18.93 -20.49 18.63
CA TYR A 489 19.19 -20.61 20.05
C TYR A 489 17.98 -21.19 20.82
N VAL A 490 16.79 -20.66 20.57
CA VAL A 490 15.54 -21.15 21.19
C VAL A 490 15.24 -22.58 20.76
N TRP A 491 15.31 -22.89 19.47
CA TRP A 491 15.02 -24.22 18.94
C TRP A 491 15.96 -25.28 19.53
N GLU A 492 17.24 -24.99 19.70
CA GLU A 492 18.19 -25.95 20.26
C GLU A 492 18.00 -26.21 21.74
N HIS A 493 17.59 -25.20 22.51
CA HIS A 493 17.19 -25.41 23.90
C HIS A 493 15.91 -26.23 24.01
N TRP A 494 14.92 -25.97 23.15
CA TRP A 494 13.68 -26.74 23.09
C TRP A 494 13.95 -28.22 22.78
N ARG A 495 14.67 -28.49 21.70
CA ARG A 495 15.01 -29.85 21.23
C ARG A 495 15.84 -30.65 22.24
N ARG A 496 16.64 -29.99 23.06
CA ARG A 496 17.47 -30.63 24.11
C ARG A 496 16.72 -30.91 25.41
N GLY A 497 15.43 -30.61 25.50
CA GLY A 497 14.67 -30.80 26.74
C GLY A 497 14.91 -29.71 27.78
N ALA A 498 15.52 -28.58 27.42
CA ALA A 498 15.93 -27.52 28.35
C ALA A 498 15.31 -26.14 28.01
N PRO A 499 13.97 -26.04 27.87
CA PRO A 499 13.29 -24.83 27.41
C PRO A 499 13.44 -23.67 28.41
N LEU A 500 13.56 -23.94 29.71
CA LEU A 500 13.75 -22.88 30.71
C LEU A 500 15.12 -22.20 30.62
N GLY A 501 16.10 -22.82 29.93
CA GLY A 501 17.46 -22.27 29.81
C GLY A 501 17.56 -21.01 28.96
N ILE A 502 16.49 -20.63 28.24
CA ILE A 502 16.44 -19.40 27.43
C ILE A 502 15.78 -18.23 28.15
N VAL A 503 15.09 -18.49 29.27
CA VAL A 503 14.30 -17.50 29.98
C VAL A 503 15.22 -16.43 30.52
N ASP A 504 14.79 -15.17 30.36
CA ASP A 504 15.54 -14.03 30.87
C ASP A 504 15.86 -14.22 32.37
N PRO A 505 17.14 -14.19 32.78
CA PRO A 505 17.50 -14.33 34.19
C PRO A 505 16.80 -13.34 35.11
N ILE A 506 16.45 -12.14 34.62
CA ILE A 506 15.82 -11.07 35.40
C ILE A 506 14.43 -11.47 35.92
N ILE A 507 13.73 -12.37 35.23
CA ILE A 507 12.37 -12.79 35.60
C ILE A 507 12.31 -14.19 36.22
N SER A 508 13.46 -14.85 36.41
CA SER A 508 13.55 -16.26 36.79
C SER A 508 12.98 -16.63 38.17
N GLU A 509 12.83 -15.66 39.09
CA GLU A 509 12.42 -15.93 40.49
C GLU A 509 10.89 -15.95 40.71
N SER A 510 10.08 -15.46 39.77
CA SER A 510 8.63 -15.25 39.96
C SER A 510 7.74 -15.88 38.87
N ILE A 511 8.23 -16.96 38.24
CA ILE A 511 7.58 -17.57 37.07
C ILE A 511 6.74 -18.81 37.41
N SER A 512 5.60 -18.95 36.74
CA SER A 512 4.95 -20.24 36.57
C SER A 512 5.67 -21.00 35.46
N VAL A 513 6.46 -22.02 35.83
CA VAL A 513 7.24 -22.84 34.88
C VAL A 513 6.37 -23.37 33.74
N THR A 514 5.18 -23.87 34.06
CA THR A 514 4.23 -24.41 33.07
C THR A 514 3.76 -23.33 32.10
N GLU A 515 3.50 -22.11 32.59
CA GLU A 515 3.07 -20.99 31.75
C GLU A 515 4.19 -20.53 30.82
N VAL A 516 5.43 -20.48 31.32
CA VAL A 516 6.61 -20.12 30.52
C VAL A 516 6.86 -21.13 29.41
N ILE A 517 6.89 -22.43 29.74
CA ILE A 517 7.08 -23.50 28.76
C ILE A 517 5.99 -23.45 27.69
N ARG A 518 4.74 -23.23 28.11
CA ARG A 518 3.60 -23.05 27.20
C ARG A 518 3.78 -21.85 26.27
N CYS A 519 4.27 -20.72 26.78
CA CYS A 519 4.55 -19.56 25.96
C CYS A 519 5.68 -19.85 24.94
N ILE A 520 6.75 -20.51 25.34
CA ILE A 520 7.84 -20.92 24.43
C ILE A 520 7.30 -21.82 23.32
N HIS A 521 6.47 -22.80 23.68
CA HIS A 521 5.82 -23.70 22.73
C HIS A 521 4.97 -22.93 21.71
N ILE A 522 4.11 -22.02 22.16
CA ILE A 522 3.28 -21.18 21.27
C ILE A 522 4.17 -20.33 20.35
N GLY A 523 5.23 -19.72 20.88
CA GLY A 523 6.19 -18.96 20.09
C GLY A 523 6.80 -19.80 18.96
N LEU A 524 7.18 -21.06 19.25
CA LEU A 524 7.68 -22.01 18.26
C LEU A 524 6.63 -22.39 17.20
N LEU A 525 5.36 -22.59 17.59
CA LEU A 525 4.26 -22.84 16.65
C LEU A 525 3.99 -21.66 15.72
N CYS A 526 4.22 -20.43 16.19
CA CYS A 526 4.04 -19.24 15.38
C CYS A 526 5.12 -19.10 14.29
N ILE A 527 6.34 -19.59 14.51
CA ILE A 527 7.49 -19.43 13.59
C ILE A 527 7.74 -20.63 12.66
N GLN A 528 6.73 -21.49 12.46
CA GLN A 528 6.85 -22.67 11.59
C GLN A 528 7.16 -22.27 10.13
N ASN A 529 7.97 -23.08 9.43
CA ASN A 529 8.30 -22.84 8.03
C ASN A 529 7.05 -22.93 7.15
N ASP A 530 6.25 -23.98 7.33
CA ASP A 530 4.94 -24.07 6.70
C ASP A 530 3.99 -23.06 7.36
N LYS A 531 3.55 -22.07 6.57
CA LYS A 531 2.59 -21.06 7.02
C LYS A 531 1.25 -21.66 7.42
N GLU A 532 0.87 -22.82 6.87
CA GLU A 532 -0.40 -23.47 7.21
C GLU A 532 -0.34 -24.15 8.58
N ALA A 533 0.85 -24.60 9.00
CA ALA A 533 1.08 -25.14 10.35
C ALA A 533 1.02 -24.08 11.45
N ARG A 534 1.17 -22.79 11.12
CA ARG A 534 1.07 -21.68 12.09
C ARG A 534 -0.38 -21.52 12.57
N PRO A 535 -0.63 -21.42 13.88
CA PRO A 535 -1.99 -21.26 14.41
C PRO A 535 -2.58 -19.89 14.04
N ALA A 536 -3.91 -19.80 14.02
CA ALA A 536 -4.62 -18.53 13.89
C ALA A 536 -4.60 -17.72 15.20
N MET A 537 -4.82 -16.41 15.13
CA MET A 537 -4.69 -15.54 16.29
C MET A 537 -5.73 -15.81 17.37
N ASP A 538 -6.95 -16.23 17.00
CA ASP A 538 -8.01 -16.65 17.92
C ASP A 538 -7.56 -17.83 18.79
N THR A 539 -6.93 -18.80 18.14
CA THR A 539 -6.37 -20.01 18.72
C THR A 539 -5.20 -19.64 19.63
N ILE A 540 -4.31 -18.74 19.21
CA ILE A 540 -3.20 -18.23 20.02
C ILE A 540 -3.72 -17.54 21.30
N VAL A 541 -4.74 -16.68 21.18
CA VAL A 541 -5.35 -16.00 22.34
C VAL A 541 -5.96 -17.01 23.32
N LEU A 542 -6.64 -18.04 22.81
CA LEU A 542 -7.15 -19.15 23.63
C LEU A 542 -6.01 -19.92 24.32
N MET A 543 -4.95 -20.24 23.56
CA MET A 543 -3.78 -20.95 24.08
C MET A 543 -3.09 -20.13 25.19
N LEU A 544 -2.95 -18.81 25.04
CA LEU A 544 -2.33 -17.94 26.04
C LEU A 544 -3.21 -17.71 27.28
N SER A 545 -4.54 -17.78 27.14
CA SER A 545 -5.49 -17.43 28.20
C SER A 545 -5.98 -18.64 29.02
N SER A 546 -5.91 -19.86 28.48
CA SER A 546 -6.45 -21.07 29.12
C SER A 546 -5.38 -22.14 29.25
N ALA A 547 -4.98 -22.44 30.50
CA ALA A 547 -3.92 -23.43 30.78
C ALA A 547 -4.36 -24.89 30.51
N ASP A 548 -5.65 -25.22 30.66
CA ASP A 548 -6.11 -26.60 30.84
C ASP A 548 -6.97 -27.18 29.69
N SER A 549 -7.28 -26.42 28.63
CA SER A 549 -8.37 -26.78 27.69
C SER A 549 -7.97 -26.92 26.21
N VAL A 550 -6.72 -26.66 25.84
CA VAL A 550 -6.30 -26.64 24.43
C VAL A 550 -5.13 -27.58 24.19
N CYS A 551 -5.38 -28.59 23.36
CA CYS A 551 -4.36 -29.49 22.82
C CYS A 551 -3.40 -28.73 21.92
N LEU A 552 -2.10 -28.73 22.25
CA LEU A 552 -1.07 -28.06 21.44
C LEU A 552 -0.38 -29.07 20.50
N PRO A 553 -0.30 -28.80 19.18
CA PRO A 553 0.48 -29.63 18.27
C PRO A 553 1.98 -29.51 18.60
N VAL A 554 2.77 -30.53 18.27
CA VAL A 554 4.23 -30.49 18.47
C VAL A 554 4.85 -29.53 17.44
N PRO A 555 5.67 -28.55 17.85
CA PRO A 555 6.32 -27.65 16.90
C PRO A 555 7.39 -28.41 16.12
N GLU A 556 7.47 -28.17 14.81
CA GLU A 556 8.57 -28.63 13.97
C GLU A 556 9.68 -27.59 13.89
N GLN A 557 10.78 -27.96 13.25
CA GLN A 557 11.94 -27.07 13.08
C GLN A 557 11.54 -25.81 12.27
N PRO A 558 11.77 -24.60 12.81
CA PRO A 558 11.54 -23.34 12.09
C PRO A 558 12.38 -23.22 10.81
N ALA A 559 11.97 -22.37 9.87
CA ALA A 559 12.71 -22.14 8.62
C ALA A 559 14.03 -21.42 8.86
N PHE A 560 15.16 -22.04 8.48
CA PHE A 560 16.47 -21.39 8.47
C PHE A 560 16.66 -20.68 7.12
N PHE A 561 16.84 -19.36 7.11
CA PHE A 561 17.33 -18.67 5.91
C PHE A 561 18.85 -18.89 5.79
N VAL A 562 19.29 -19.56 4.73
CA VAL A 562 20.70 -19.65 4.32
C VAL A 562 20.82 -19.21 2.86
N PRO A 563 21.52 -18.09 2.56
CA PRO A 563 22.10 -17.86 1.26
C PRO A 563 23.63 -18.00 1.34
N SER A 564 24.13 -19.15 1.78
CA SER A 564 25.52 -19.50 1.52
C SER A 564 25.60 -20.21 0.18
N VAL A 565 25.89 -19.44 -0.87
CA VAL A 565 26.64 -19.97 -2.01
C VAL A 565 27.98 -20.40 -1.45
N LYS A 566 28.09 -21.65 -1.00
CA LYS A 566 29.38 -22.29 -0.89
C LYS A 566 29.88 -22.42 -2.32
N ASN A 567 30.78 -21.50 -2.71
CA ASN A 567 31.75 -21.76 -3.76
C ASN A 567 32.45 -23.07 -3.39
N LYS A 568 31.92 -24.19 -3.88
CA LYS A 568 32.76 -25.36 -4.11
C LYS A 568 33.77 -24.90 -5.16
N GLN A 569 34.92 -24.44 -4.68
CA GLN A 569 36.14 -24.59 -5.45
C GLN A 569 36.18 -26.07 -5.84
N GLN A 570 35.86 -26.34 -7.10
CA GLN A 570 36.17 -27.60 -7.74
C GLN A 570 37.69 -27.68 -7.75
N SER A 571 38.26 -28.32 -6.74
CA SER A 571 39.53 -29.01 -6.89
C SER A 571 39.29 -30.08 -7.95
N GLN A 572 39.75 -29.77 -9.16
CA GLN A 572 39.88 -30.76 -10.23
C GLN A 572 40.85 -31.82 -9.74
N ASP A 573 40.35 -33.05 -9.59
CA ASP A 573 41.19 -34.24 -9.76
C ASP A 573 40.55 -35.11 -10.86
N PRO A 574 41.29 -35.40 -11.94
CA PRO A 574 40.78 -36.15 -13.08
C PRO A 574 41.05 -37.63 -12.84
N ASN A 575 40.00 -38.42 -12.56
CA ASN A 575 39.88 -39.83 -12.98
C ASN A 575 38.65 -40.50 -12.35
N SER A 576 37.64 -40.78 -13.16
CA SER A 576 37.15 -42.15 -13.37
C SER A 576 35.91 -42.18 -14.25
N ASN A 577 35.93 -43.15 -15.17
CA ASN A 577 34.95 -43.39 -16.21
C ASN A 577 33.57 -43.83 -15.70
N GLY A 578 32.58 -43.44 -16.51
CA GLY A 578 31.23 -43.99 -16.73
C GLY A 578 30.67 -45.14 -15.89
N PHE A 579 29.38 -45.05 -15.58
CA PHE A 579 28.39 -46.02 -16.06
C PHE A 579 26.95 -45.51 -15.81
N SER A 580 26.12 -45.56 -16.85
CA SER A 580 24.68 -45.37 -16.80
C SER A 580 24.00 -46.45 -15.95
N LYS A 581 23.01 -46.11 -15.12
CA LYS A 581 21.92 -47.05 -14.79
C LYS A 581 20.61 -46.36 -14.36
N LYS A 582 19.65 -46.56 -15.25
CA LYS A 582 18.19 -46.54 -15.18
C LYS A 582 17.51 -46.44 -13.79
N LEU A 583 16.59 -45.48 -13.78
CA LEU A 583 15.25 -45.47 -13.16
C LEU A 583 14.71 -46.87 -12.78
N ASN A 584 14.27 -47.04 -11.53
CA ASN A 584 13.23 -47.99 -11.20
C ASN A 584 12.25 -47.37 -10.19
N ARG A 585 11.05 -47.06 -10.69
CA ARG A 585 9.85 -46.75 -9.91
C ARG A 585 9.37 -48.05 -9.26
N SER A 586 9.19 -48.05 -7.95
CA SER A 586 8.19 -48.91 -7.31
C SER A 586 7.26 -48.04 -6.49
N LYS A 587 5.97 -48.19 -6.80
CA LYS A 587 4.82 -47.57 -6.13
C LYS A 587 4.67 -48.21 -4.76
N ILE A 588 4.60 -47.40 -3.70
CA ILE A 588 3.95 -47.78 -2.45
C ILE A 588 2.90 -46.71 -2.17
N MET A 589 1.64 -47.12 -2.10
CA MET A 589 0.52 -46.26 -1.70
C MET A 589 0.67 -45.92 -0.21
N PRO A 590 0.42 -44.67 0.22
CA PRO A 590 0.46 -44.33 1.63
C PRO A 590 -0.77 -44.90 2.34
N GLN A 591 -0.55 -45.75 3.35
CA GLN A 591 -1.55 -46.07 4.36
C GLN A 591 -1.80 -44.82 5.21
N CYS A 592 -3.08 -44.51 5.44
CA CYS A 592 -3.52 -43.54 6.44
C CYS A 592 -3.08 -44.02 7.84
N SER A 593 -2.30 -43.20 8.53
CA SER A 593 -2.13 -43.28 9.98
C SER A 593 -2.63 -41.98 10.60
N GLU A 594 -3.86 -42.01 11.10
CA GLU A 594 -4.35 -41.06 12.09
C GLU A 594 -3.67 -41.36 13.43
N THR A 595 -2.68 -40.55 13.80
CA THR A 595 -2.38 -40.28 15.20
C THR A 595 -1.93 -38.82 15.31
N SER A 596 -2.90 -37.92 15.46
CA SER A 596 -2.65 -36.58 16.01
C SER A 596 -2.18 -36.77 17.45
N SER A 597 -0.87 -36.61 17.68
CA SER A 597 -0.27 -36.68 19.01
C SER A 597 -0.69 -35.43 19.81
N CYS A 598 -1.72 -35.57 20.62
CA CYS A 598 -2.18 -34.51 21.51
C CYS A 598 -1.30 -34.45 22.76
N LEU A 599 -0.71 -33.29 23.07
CA LEU A 599 0.05 -33.07 24.30
C LEU A 599 -0.85 -32.40 25.35
N THR A 600 -1.15 -33.13 26.43
CA THR A 600 -1.68 -32.56 27.69
C THR A 600 -0.56 -32.07 28.61
N ASP A 601 0.69 -32.42 28.31
CA ASP A 601 1.88 -32.05 29.07
C ASP A 601 2.89 -31.43 28.10
N VAL A 602 3.19 -30.14 28.28
CA VAL A 602 3.92 -29.29 27.30
C VAL A 602 5.44 -29.55 27.33
N ALA A 603 5.86 -30.74 27.75
CA ALA A 603 7.27 -31.06 27.93
C ALA A 603 7.95 -31.46 26.60
N PRO A 604 9.16 -30.95 26.30
CA PRO A 604 9.94 -31.38 25.15
C PRO A 604 10.34 -32.86 25.28
N ARG A 605 10.27 -33.61 24.17
CA ARG A 605 10.69 -35.02 24.09
C ARG A 605 11.77 -35.22 23.04
#